data_AF-A0A7G9L8F2-F1
#
_entry.id   AF-A0A7G9L8F2-F1
#
_cell.length_a   1.000
_cell.length_b   1.000
_cell.length_c   1.000
_cell.angle_alpha   90.00
_cell.angle_beta   90.00
_cell.angle_gamma   90.00
#
_symmetry.space_group_name_H-M   'P 1'
#
loop_
_entity.id
_entity.type
_entity.pdbx_description
1 polymer ?
#
loop_
_entity_poly.entity_id
_entity_poly.type
_entity_poly.pdbx_seq_one_letter_code
_entity_poly.pdbx_strand_id
1 'polypeptide(L)'
;MIPNTIFDNLLPSLSEKELKVLLIILRQTIGWVSKNGKRKSRDWISHRYFINTTGLSRKSITQAISLLIKKGFIRAETTSHQTLESSNDRKGQMRIYYSCLLFGRDDCTQPKVQLASSQRKILLTTKLTDTKLKPQTKVNSTYHKRLTDFQRYQQVLREGKDKGSL
;
A
#
# COMPACT_ATOMS: atom_id res chain seq x y z
N MET A 1 -2.28 -2.92 -4.75
CA MET A 1 -1.03 -2.23 -5.14
C MET A 1 -1.19 -1.78 -6.57
N ILE A 2 -1.04 -0.48 -6.85
CA ILE A 2 -1.11 0.10 -8.19
C ILE A 2 0.34 0.21 -8.67
N PRO A 3 0.74 -0.39 -9.81
CA PRO A 3 2.08 -0.29 -10.35
C PRO A 3 2.50 1.16 -10.60
N ASN A 4 3.74 1.52 -10.24
CA ASN A 4 4.27 2.88 -10.43
C ASN A 4 4.36 3.27 -11.91
N THR A 5 4.60 2.29 -12.78
CA THR A 5 4.60 2.45 -14.24
C THR A 5 3.31 3.03 -14.80
N ILE A 6 2.19 2.84 -14.09
CA ILE A 6 0.92 3.48 -14.44
C ILE A 6 1.05 4.98 -14.26
N PHE A 7 1.55 5.46 -13.12
CA PHE A 7 1.70 6.89 -12.89
C PHE A 7 2.69 7.52 -13.88
N ASP A 8 3.82 6.87 -14.15
CA ASP A 8 4.84 7.41 -15.05
C ASP A 8 4.33 7.62 -16.48
N ASN A 9 3.50 6.70 -16.99
CA ASN A 9 2.97 6.77 -18.35
C ASN A 9 1.62 7.53 -18.46
N LEU A 10 0.82 7.50 -17.40
CA LEU A 10 -0.51 8.12 -17.39
C LEU A 10 -0.46 9.61 -17.07
N LEU A 11 0.44 10.05 -16.20
CA LEU A 11 0.53 11.46 -15.79
C LEU A 11 0.75 12.44 -16.95
N PRO A 12 1.60 12.15 -17.98
CA PRO A 12 1.81 13.07 -19.09
C PRO A 12 0.61 13.15 -20.05
N SER A 13 -0.19 12.09 -20.12
CA SER A 13 -1.24 11.93 -21.15
C SER A 13 -2.67 12.21 -20.65
N LEU A 14 -2.87 12.30 -19.33
CA LEU A 14 -4.17 12.50 -18.70
C LEU A 14 -4.28 13.90 -18.10
N SER A 15 -5.46 14.50 -18.26
CA SER A 15 -5.82 15.71 -17.51
C SER A 15 -6.04 15.38 -16.03
N GLU A 16 -5.83 16.36 -15.14
CA GLU A 16 -6.11 16.24 -13.70
C GLU A 16 -7.50 15.65 -13.40
N LYS A 17 -8.51 16.05 -14.18
CA LYS A 17 -9.89 15.57 -14.03
C LYS A 17 -10.01 14.08 -14.36
N GLU A 18 -9.37 13.66 -15.45
CA GLU A 18 -9.35 12.27 -15.88
C GLU A 18 -8.59 11.41 -14.88
N LEU A 19 -7.44 11.89 -14.41
CA LEU A 19 -6.62 11.21 -13.41
C LEU A 19 -7.41 10.99 -12.11
N LYS A 20 -8.06 12.03 -11.57
CA LYS A 20 -8.88 11.90 -10.35
C LYS A 20 -9.97 10.85 -10.49
N VAL A 21 -10.70 10.85 -11.60
CA VAL A 21 -11.77 9.87 -11.85
C VAL A 21 -11.20 8.46 -12.00
N LEU A 22 -10.11 8.30 -12.73
CA LEU A 22 -9.44 7.01 -12.92
C LEU A 22 -8.96 6.44 -11.59
N LEU A 23 -8.34 7.25 -10.73
CA LEU A 23 -7.85 6.82 -9.42
C LEU A 23 -8.96 6.31 -8.51
N ILE A 24 -10.14 6.92 -8.56
CA ILE A 24 -11.30 6.44 -7.80
C ILE A 24 -11.75 5.07 -8.30
N ILE A 25 -11.84 4.89 -9.62
CA ILE A 25 -12.21 3.60 -10.21
C ILE A 25 -11.18 2.53 -9.82
N LEU A 26 -9.88 2.86 -9.90
CA LEU A 26 -8.79 1.97 -9.48
C LEU A 26 -8.89 1.59 -8.00
N ARG A 27 -9.15 2.56 -7.13
CA ARG A 27 -9.32 2.34 -5.69
C ARG A 27 -10.47 1.38 -5.42
N GLN A 28 -11.58 1.53 -6.14
CA GLN A 28 -12.78 0.76 -5.89
C GLN A 28 -12.75 -0.65 -6.50
N THR A 29 -12.00 -0.85 -7.57
CA THR A 29 -11.85 -2.16 -8.24
C THR A 29 -10.65 -2.93 -7.69
N ILE A 30 -9.44 -2.43 -7.93
CA ILE A 30 -8.17 -3.12 -7.67
C ILE A 30 -7.69 -2.91 -6.24
N GLY A 31 -8.13 -1.82 -5.60
CA GLY A 31 -7.83 -1.52 -4.20
C GLY A 31 -8.46 -2.52 -3.22
N TRP A 32 -9.44 -3.32 -3.64
CA TRP A 32 -10.09 -4.32 -2.80
C TRP A 32 -9.68 -5.73 -3.19
N VAL A 33 -9.09 -6.44 -2.24
CA VAL A 33 -8.75 -7.86 -2.36
C VAL A 33 -9.77 -8.66 -1.54
N SER A 34 -10.48 -9.58 -2.17
CA SER A 34 -11.39 -10.49 -1.49
C SER A 34 -10.59 -11.47 -0.61
N LYS A 35 -11.27 -12.13 0.34
CA LYS A 35 -10.68 -13.17 1.22
C LYS A 35 -9.98 -14.27 0.42
N ASN A 36 -10.43 -14.51 -0.81
CA ASN A 36 -9.90 -15.52 -1.72
C ASN A 36 -8.68 -15.01 -2.52
N GLY A 37 -8.10 -13.86 -2.17
CA GLY A 37 -6.95 -13.26 -2.86
C GLY A 37 -7.26 -12.60 -4.21
N LYS A 38 -8.51 -12.68 -4.69
CA LYS A 38 -8.94 -12.10 -5.98
C LYS A 38 -9.36 -10.64 -5.82
N ARG A 39 -8.98 -9.80 -6.79
CA ARG A 39 -9.42 -8.39 -6.87
C ARG A 39 -10.79 -8.30 -7.53
N LYS A 40 -11.55 -7.23 -7.26
CA LYS A 40 -12.81 -6.98 -7.97
C LYS A 40 -12.53 -6.61 -9.42
N SER A 41 -13.21 -7.25 -10.35
CA SER A 41 -13.11 -6.95 -11.79
C SER A 41 -13.86 -5.66 -12.16
N ARG A 42 -15.00 -5.42 -11.53
CA ARG A 42 -15.84 -4.24 -11.70
C ARG A 42 -16.53 -3.88 -10.40
N ASP A 43 -16.91 -2.63 -10.24
CA ASP A 43 -17.70 -2.18 -9.09
C ASP A 43 -18.74 -1.14 -9.51
N TRP A 44 -19.89 -1.13 -8.82
CA TRP A 44 -20.92 -0.12 -9.05
C TRP A 44 -20.51 1.17 -8.36
N ILE A 45 -20.42 2.25 -9.12
CA ILE A 45 -20.03 3.57 -8.60
C ILE A 45 -21.09 4.57 -9.01
N SER A 46 -21.67 5.26 -8.03
CA SER A 46 -22.66 6.31 -8.30
C SER A 46 -21.97 7.62 -8.69
N HIS A 47 -22.66 8.45 -9.47
CA HIS A 47 -22.16 9.78 -9.84
C HIS A 47 -21.90 10.65 -8.60
N ARG A 48 -22.74 10.52 -7.57
CA ARG A 48 -22.60 11.27 -6.32
C ARG A 48 -21.33 10.87 -5.55
N TYR A 49 -20.93 9.60 -5.63
CA TYR A 49 -19.66 9.15 -5.07
C TYR A 49 -18.47 9.85 -5.73
N PHE A 50 -18.45 9.96 -7.07
CA PHE A 50 -17.42 10.73 -7.77
C PHE A 50 -17.41 12.21 -7.38
N ILE A 51 -18.57 12.85 -7.28
CA ILE A 51 -18.66 14.26 -6.88
C ILE A 51 -18.08 14.47 -5.48
N ASN A 52 -18.49 13.65 -4.51
CA ASN A 52 -18.06 13.78 -3.12
C ASN A 52 -16.56 13.51 -2.94
N THR A 53 -15.98 12.61 -3.73
CA THR A 53 -14.56 12.22 -3.60
C THR A 53 -13.63 13.10 -4.42
N THR A 54 -14.03 13.53 -5.62
CA THR A 54 -13.19 14.37 -6.50
C THR A 54 -13.35 15.86 -6.27
N GLY A 55 -14.49 16.30 -5.74
CA GLY A 55 -14.89 17.72 -5.72
C GLY A 55 -15.18 18.31 -7.11
N LEU A 56 -15.28 17.48 -8.16
CA LEU A 56 -15.51 17.95 -9.52
C LEU A 56 -17.00 18.14 -9.82
N SER A 57 -17.29 19.06 -10.74
CA SER A 57 -18.65 19.23 -11.24
C SER A 57 -19.13 18.00 -12.02
N ARG A 58 -20.44 17.76 -11.99
CA ARG A 58 -21.08 16.64 -12.71
C ARG A 58 -20.66 16.58 -14.19
N LYS A 59 -20.66 17.74 -14.86
CA LYS A 59 -20.25 17.88 -16.27
C LYS A 59 -18.80 17.43 -16.50
N SER A 60 -17.88 17.86 -15.63
CA SER A 60 -16.47 17.49 -15.72
C SER A 60 -16.26 15.98 -15.54
N ILE A 61 -17.01 15.36 -14.62
CA ILE A 61 -16.96 13.91 -14.42
C ILE A 61 -17.46 13.15 -15.65
N THR A 62 -18.61 13.57 -16.22
CA THR A 62 -19.13 12.93 -17.44
C THR A 62 -18.15 13.02 -18.60
N GLN A 63 -17.52 14.19 -18.78
CA GLN A 63 -16.50 14.41 -19.81
C GLN A 63 -15.27 13.51 -19.56
N ALA A 64 -14.77 13.49 -18.33
CA ALA A 64 -13.63 12.65 -17.96
C ALA A 64 -13.90 11.16 -18.20
N ILE A 65 -15.09 10.66 -17.82
CA ILE A 65 -15.50 9.27 -18.08
C ILE A 65 -15.52 8.98 -19.59
N SER A 66 -16.12 9.86 -20.40
CA SER A 66 -16.15 9.69 -21.86
C SER A 66 -14.75 9.62 -22.46
N LEU A 67 -13.83 10.49 -22.00
CA LEU A 67 -12.45 10.51 -22.49
C LEU A 67 -11.66 9.28 -22.05
N LEU A 68 -11.83 8.84 -20.80
CA LEU A 68 -11.18 7.62 -20.29
C LEU A 68 -11.64 6.36 -21.03
N ILE A 69 -12.92 6.28 -21.38
CA ILE A 69 -13.47 5.19 -22.21
C ILE A 69 -12.88 5.26 -23.63
N LYS A 70 -12.86 6.45 -24.24
CA LYS A 70 -12.27 6.66 -25.57
C LYS A 70 -10.78 6.31 -25.60
N LYS A 71 -10.04 6.58 -24.52
CA LYS A 71 -8.62 6.19 -24.35
C LYS A 71 -8.43 4.70 -24.04
N GLY A 72 -9.50 3.95 -23.77
CA GLY A 72 -9.45 2.53 -23.47
C GLY A 72 -8.97 2.18 -22.06
N PHE A 73 -8.91 3.14 -21.13
CA PHE A 73 -8.44 2.88 -19.76
C PHE A 73 -9.51 2.25 -18.88
N ILE A 74 -10.77 2.60 -19.11
CA ILE A 74 -11.92 2.11 -18.33
C ILE A 74 -13.00 1.59 -19.25
N ARG A 75 -13.86 0.73 -18.71
CA ARG A 75 -15.11 0.29 -19.34
C ARG A 75 -16.28 0.56 -18.40
N ALA A 76 -17.37 1.05 -18.96
CA ALA A 76 -18.65 1.20 -18.27
C ALA A 76 -19.63 0.13 -18.78
N GLU A 77 -20.25 -0.60 -17.86
CA GLU A 77 -21.18 -1.69 -18.18
C GLU A 77 -22.47 -1.56 -17.36
N THR A 78 -23.56 -2.09 -17.89
CA THR A 78 -24.79 -2.33 -17.13
C THR A 78 -24.68 -3.59 -16.27
N THR A 79 -25.70 -3.82 -15.43
CA THR A 79 -25.87 -5.09 -14.71
C THR A 79 -25.79 -6.29 -15.66
N SER A 80 -26.39 -6.18 -16.85
CA SER A 80 -26.42 -7.21 -17.89
C SER A 80 -25.15 -7.30 -18.73
N HIS A 81 -24.03 -6.68 -18.31
CA HIS A 81 -22.75 -6.66 -19.04
C HIS A 81 -22.80 -6.01 -20.44
N GLN A 82 -23.81 -5.18 -20.71
CA GLN A 82 -23.82 -4.39 -21.95
C GLN A 82 -22.91 -3.19 -21.78
N THR A 83 -22.00 -3.00 -22.74
CA THR A 83 -21.04 -1.88 -22.73
C THR A 83 -21.73 -0.56 -23.05
N LEU A 84 -21.40 0.49 -22.29
CA LEU A 84 -21.95 1.84 -22.41
C LEU A 84 -20.87 2.81 -22.88
N GLU A 85 -20.62 2.81 -24.18
CA GLU A 85 -19.58 3.65 -24.81
C GLU A 85 -19.99 5.14 -24.79
N SER A 86 -21.22 5.44 -25.23
CA SER A 86 -21.68 6.83 -25.35
C SER A 86 -22.20 7.41 -24.03
N SER A 87 -22.15 8.74 -23.92
CA SER A 87 -22.75 9.44 -22.78
C SER A 87 -24.27 9.34 -22.74
N ASN A 88 -24.92 9.16 -23.89
CA ASN A 88 -26.37 9.03 -23.96
C ASN A 88 -26.83 7.68 -23.41
N ASP A 89 -26.09 6.61 -23.69
CA ASP A 89 -26.42 5.25 -23.24
C ASP A 89 -26.35 5.12 -21.72
N ARG A 90 -25.50 5.95 -21.09
CA ARG A 90 -25.38 6.04 -19.63
C ARG A 90 -26.57 6.77 -18.97
N LYS A 91 -27.31 7.58 -19.73
CA LYS A 91 -28.42 8.38 -19.18
C LYS A 91 -29.62 7.46 -18.92
N GLY A 92 -30.17 7.53 -17.71
CA GLY A 92 -31.31 6.70 -17.29
C GLY A 92 -30.94 5.34 -16.72
N GLN A 93 -29.67 4.94 -16.77
CA GLN A 93 -29.21 3.71 -16.12
C GLN A 93 -29.16 3.89 -14.60
N MET A 94 -29.85 3.01 -13.86
CA MET A 94 -29.88 3.03 -12.40
C MET A 94 -28.54 2.64 -11.76
N ARG A 95 -27.86 1.66 -12.36
CA ARG A 95 -26.56 1.15 -11.88
C ARG A 95 -25.60 1.02 -13.04
N ILE A 96 -24.46 1.71 -12.94
CA ILE A 96 -23.36 1.64 -13.89
C ILE A 96 -22.16 1.03 -13.17
N TYR A 97 -21.65 -0.06 -13.71
CA TYR A 97 -20.46 -0.72 -13.22
C TYR A 97 -19.26 -0.23 -14.00
N TYR A 98 -18.20 0.10 -13.29
CA TYR A 98 -16.94 0.51 -13.88
C TYR A 98 -15.88 -0.56 -13.66
N SER A 99 -15.15 -0.89 -14.72
CA SER A 99 -13.98 -1.77 -14.68
C SER A 99 -12.77 -1.04 -15.24
N CYS A 100 -11.60 -1.41 -14.73
CA CYS A 100 -10.32 -0.91 -15.20
C CYS A 100 -9.72 -1.92 -16.19
N LEU A 101 -9.32 -1.44 -17.37
CA LEU A 101 -8.74 -2.28 -18.43
C LEU A 101 -7.21 -2.25 -18.46
N LEU A 102 -6.58 -1.38 -17.66
CA LEU A 102 -5.12 -1.23 -17.59
C LEU A 102 -4.39 -2.49 -17.11
N PHE A 103 -5.10 -3.41 -16.46
CA PHE A 103 -4.53 -4.62 -15.91
C PHE A 103 -4.99 -5.78 -16.78
N GLY A 104 -4.12 -6.20 -17.70
CA GLY A 104 -4.21 -7.51 -18.35
C GLY A 104 -4.29 -8.60 -17.28
N ARG A 105 -4.90 -9.74 -17.63
CA ARG A 105 -5.36 -10.80 -16.71
C ARG A 105 -4.29 -11.44 -15.79
N ASP A 106 -3.04 -10.98 -15.80
CA ASP A 106 -1.90 -11.71 -15.24
C ASP A 106 -1.11 -10.97 -14.15
N ASP A 107 -1.43 -9.72 -13.81
CA ASP A 107 -0.67 -8.99 -12.78
C ASP A 107 -1.24 -9.19 -11.37
N CYS A 108 -1.30 -10.45 -10.94
CA CYS A 108 -0.99 -10.76 -9.56
C CYS A 108 0.50 -10.43 -9.38
N THR A 109 0.83 -9.15 -9.18
CA THR A 109 2.15 -8.72 -8.72
C THR A 109 2.35 -9.30 -7.32
N GLN A 110 2.67 -10.59 -7.26
CA GLN A 110 3.66 -11.05 -6.32
C GLN A 110 4.82 -10.09 -6.52
N PRO A 111 5.33 -9.41 -5.48
CA PRO A 111 6.57 -8.70 -5.65
C PRO A 111 7.53 -9.74 -6.21
N LYS A 112 7.99 -9.56 -7.45
CA LYS A 112 9.12 -10.29 -7.99
C LYS A 112 10.30 -9.74 -7.21
N VAL A 113 10.39 -10.12 -5.93
CA VAL A 113 11.56 -9.93 -5.11
C VAL A 113 12.61 -10.64 -5.93
N GLN A 114 13.49 -9.88 -6.57
CA GLN A 114 14.77 -10.44 -6.99
C GLN A 114 15.30 -11.07 -5.72
N LEU A 115 15.31 -12.41 -5.65
CA LEU A 115 15.92 -13.13 -4.56
C LEU A 115 17.34 -12.58 -4.56
N ALA A 116 17.63 -11.65 -3.64
CA ALA A 116 18.92 -11.00 -3.59
C ALA A 116 19.90 -12.15 -3.61
N SER A 117 20.77 -12.17 -4.62
CA SER A 117 21.77 -13.21 -4.72
C SER A 117 22.40 -13.33 -3.34
N SER A 118 22.51 -14.56 -2.84
CA SER A 118 23.15 -14.86 -1.56
C SER A 118 24.67 -14.63 -1.69
N GLN A 119 25.06 -13.51 -2.27
CA GLN A 119 26.40 -12.98 -2.21
C GLN A 119 26.41 -12.12 -0.97
N ARG A 120 26.90 -12.72 0.12
CA ARG A 120 27.24 -11.98 1.34
C ARG A 120 28.15 -10.83 0.92
N LYS A 121 27.59 -9.63 0.82
CA LYS A 121 28.42 -8.42 0.74
C LYS A 121 29.12 -8.34 2.09
N ILE A 122 30.41 -8.67 2.11
CA ILE A 122 31.26 -8.36 3.25
C ILE A 122 31.23 -6.83 3.34
N LEU A 123 30.40 -6.32 4.24
CA LEU A 123 30.40 -4.91 4.56
C LEU A 123 31.78 -4.61 5.15
N LEU A 124 32.51 -3.67 4.58
CA LEU A 124 33.70 -3.13 5.22
C LEU A 124 33.24 -2.48 6.52
N THR A 125 33.42 -3.19 7.63
CA THR A 125 33.17 -2.65 8.96
C THR A 125 34.05 -1.42 9.08
N THR A 126 33.46 -0.27 9.39
CA THR A 126 34.23 0.91 9.76
C THR A 126 35.18 0.49 10.89
N LYS A 127 36.49 0.62 10.62
CA LYS A 127 37.58 0.09 11.44
C LYS A 127 37.28 0.26 12.93
N LEU A 128 37.26 -0.85 13.68
CA LEU A 128 37.42 -0.80 15.13
C LEU A 128 38.82 -0.23 15.40
N THR A 129 38.89 1.06 15.66
CA THR A 129 40.10 1.73 16.13
C THR A 129 40.31 1.34 17.60
N ASP A 130 41.56 1.18 18.04
CA ASP A 130 41.91 0.71 19.40
C ASP A 130 41.23 1.51 20.52
N THR A 131 40.89 2.76 20.24
CA THR A 131 40.14 3.66 21.13
C THR A 131 38.74 3.14 21.49
N LYS A 132 38.15 2.26 20.65
CA LYS A 132 36.85 1.59 20.88
C LYS A 132 36.98 0.26 21.64
N LEU A 133 38.19 -0.31 21.74
CA LEU A 133 38.46 -1.55 22.47
C LEU A 133 38.81 -1.32 23.95
N LYS A 134 39.21 -0.10 24.33
CA LYS A 134 39.48 0.23 25.73
C LYS A 134 38.17 0.60 26.46
N PRO A 135 37.72 -0.16 27.47
CA PRO A 135 36.62 0.27 28.31
C PRO A 135 37.03 1.55 29.04
N GLN A 136 36.21 2.59 28.92
CA GLN A 136 36.37 3.84 29.64
C GLN A 136 36.34 3.53 31.14
N THR A 137 37.49 3.55 31.81
CA THR A 137 37.55 3.45 33.26
C THR A 137 37.05 4.77 33.84
N LYS A 138 35.73 4.90 34.00
CA LYS A 138 35.15 6.01 34.75
C LYS A 138 35.47 5.82 36.22
N VAL A 139 36.57 6.43 36.66
CA VAL A 139 36.82 6.74 38.06
C VAL A 139 35.95 7.96 38.38
N ASN A 140 34.91 7.77 39.19
CA ASN A 140 34.61 8.56 40.38
C ASN A 140 33.21 8.25 40.92
N SER A 141 33.20 8.05 42.23
CA SER A 141 32.19 7.44 43.09
C SER A 141 31.21 8.47 43.64
N THR A 142 29.97 8.46 43.16
CA THR A 142 28.86 9.14 43.85
C THR A 142 27.52 8.42 43.72
N TYR A 143 27.45 7.31 43.00
CA TYR A 143 26.20 6.56 42.81
C TYR A 143 26.37 5.10 43.22
N HIS A 144 25.33 4.53 43.83
CA HIS A 144 25.29 3.11 44.15
C HIS A 144 25.52 2.29 42.88
N LYS A 145 26.41 1.30 42.98
CA LYS A 145 26.80 0.44 41.87
C LYS A 145 25.56 -0.29 41.36
N ARG A 146 25.16 -0.05 40.10
CA ARG A 146 24.02 -0.76 39.50
C ARG A 146 24.35 -2.25 39.43
N LEU A 147 23.50 -3.09 40.03
CA LEU A 147 23.58 -4.54 39.91
C LEU A 147 23.37 -4.94 38.45
N THR A 148 24.25 -5.79 37.93
CA THR A 148 24.08 -6.37 36.60
C THR A 148 22.85 -7.29 36.59
N ASP A 149 22.22 -7.47 35.43
CA ASP A 149 21.00 -8.28 35.32
C ASP A 149 21.23 -9.73 35.77
N PHE A 150 22.45 -10.25 35.59
CA PHE A 150 22.85 -11.55 36.11
C PHE A 150 22.87 -11.61 37.64
N GLN A 151 23.41 -10.57 38.29
CA GLN A 151 23.43 -10.48 39.76
C GLN A 151 22.01 -10.35 40.33
N ARG A 152 21.16 -9.57 39.67
CA ARG A 152 19.74 -9.42 40.03
C ARG A 152 18.99 -10.75 39.92
N TYR A 153 19.21 -11.50 38.84
CA TYR A 153 18.63 -12.82 38.63
C TYR A 153 19.04 -13.83 39.72
N GLN A 154 20.33 -13.88 40.08
CA GLN A 154 20.80 -14.76 41.16
C GLN A 154 20.23 -14.40 42.53
N GLN A 155 19.96 -13.12 42.78
CA GLN A 155 19.34 -12.68 44.01
C GLN A 155 17.86 -13.11 44.10
N VAL A 156 17.10 -12.97 43.02
CA VAL A 156 15.71 -13.47 42.93
C VAL A 156 15.66 -14.98 43.16
N LEU A 157 16.63 -15.74 42.62
CA LEU A 157 16.72 -17.18 42.86
C LEU A 157 17.05 -17.55 44.31
N ARG A 158 17.87 -16.75 45.01
CA ARG A 158 18.16 -16.94 46.44
C ARG A 158 16.95 -16.61 47.31
N GLU A 159 16.34 -15.46 47.09
CA GLU A 159 15.15 -15.01 47.84
C GLU A 159 13.92 -15.93 47.62
N GLY A 160 13.85 -16.61 46.47
CA GLY A 160 12.84 -17.64 46.20
C GLY A 160 13.08 -18.97 46.92
N LYS A 161 14.31 -19.30 47.31
CA LYS A 161 14.64 -20.53 48.07
C LYS A 161 14.36 -20.40 49.56
N ASP A 162 14.57 -19.21 50.13
CA ASP A 162 14.35 -18.97 51.56
C ASP A 162 12.86 -18.89 51.95
N LYS A 163 11.95 -18.73 50.98
CA LYS A 163 10.49 -18.66 51.20
C LYS A 163 9.78 -20.02 51.10
N GLY A 164 10.53 -21.11 50.89
CA GLY A 164 10.00 -22.47 50.75
C GLY A 164 10.36 -23.43 51.89
N SER A 165 10.88 -22.93 53.01
CA SER A 165 11.18 -23.74 54.21
C SER A 165 10.62 -23.04 55.45
N LEU A 166 9.30 -23.17 55.62
CA LEU A 166 8.54 -22.99 56.87
C LEU A 166 7.24 -23.76 56.74
#